data_AF-A0A5C6MGW2-F1
#
_entry.id   AF-A0A5C6MGW2-F1
#
_cell.length_a   1.000
_cell.length_b   1.000
_cell.length_c   1.000
_cell.angle_alpha   90.00
_cell.angle_beta   90.00
_cell.angle_gamma   90.00
#
_symmetry.space_group_name_H-M   'P 1'
#
loop_
_entity.id
_entity.type
_entity.pdbx_description
1 polymer ?
#
loop_
_entity_poly.entity_id
_entity_poly.type
_entity_poly.pdbx_seq_one_letter_code
_entity_poly.pdbx_strand_id
1 'polypeptide(L)'
;TLQKIRAEDLTVWKLLFIFDGLDESRFSLGFNKHQLISDVTQVSSVGVLLVNLIQGNLLPSALIWITSRPAAAHQIPPSCVDRITEVRGFTDSQKEEYFRRRFSDEDLSKRIISHIKASRSLHIMCLIPVFCWITAIVLEDMMTRDQRGELPQTLTDLYSHFLRFR
;
A
#
# COMPACT_ATOMS: atom_id res chain seq x y z
N THR A 1 -16.68 -15.84 -6.86
CA THR A 1 -18.07 -15.59 -7.28
C THR A 1 -18.65 -14.50 -6.41
N LEU A 2 -19.05 -13.37 -6.98
CA LEU A 2 -19.71 -12.30 -6.20
C LEU A 2 -21.13 -12.77 -5.87
N GLN A 3 -21.43 -12.92 -4.57
CA GLN A 3 -22.80 -13.19 -4.12
C GLN A 3 -23.63 -11.92 -4.27
N LYS A 4 -24.84 -12.05 -4.81
CA LYS A 4 -25.81 -10.95 -4.83
C LYS A 4 -26.37 -10.79 -3.43
N ILE A 5 -26.13 -9.63 -2.83
CA ILE A 5 -26.68 -9.22 -1.53
C ILE A 5 -27.86 -8.27 -1.81
N ARG A 6 -28.97 -8.41 -1.09
CA ARG A 6 -30.10 -7.49 -1.23
C ARG A 6 -29.84 -6.22 -0.43
N ALA A 7 -30.43 -5.11 -0.84
CA ALA A 7 -30.28 -3.84 -0.15
C ALA A 7 -30.77 -3.91 1.31
N GLU A 8 -31.85 -4.64 1.57
CA GLU A 8 -32.37 -4.87 2.92
C GLU A 8 -31.41 -5.64 3.85
N ASP A 9 -30.53 -6.48 3.29
CA ASP A 9 -29.59 -7.23 4.11
C ASP A 9 -28.43 -6.31 4.59
N LEU A 10 -28.13 -5.24 3.85
CA LEU A 10 -27.05 -4.29 4.18
C LEU A 10 -27.31 -3.51 5.48
N THR A 11 -28.57 -3.26 5.82
CA THR A 11 -28.93 -2.49 7.02
C THR A 11 -28.89 -3.32 8.31
N VAL A 12 -28.93 -4.65 8.19
CA VAL A 12 -28.93 -5.58 9.32
C VAL A 12 -27.53 -6.11 9.63
N TRP A 13 -26.64 -6.11 8.64
CA TRP A 13 -25.30 -6.69 8.77
C TRP A 13 -24.29 -5.74 9.40
N LYS A 14 -23.28 -6.32 10.04
CA LYS A 14 -22.06 -5.61 10.41
C LYS A 14 -21.14 -5.55 9.19
N LEU A 15 -21.13 -4.41 8.53
CA LEU A 15 -20.37 -4.19 7.30
C LEU A 15 -19.00 -3.58 7.59
N LEU A 16 -18.00 -4.01 6.82
CA LEU A 16 -16.68 -3.38 6.73
C LEU A 16 -16.39 -3.08 5.26
N PHE A 17 -16.18 -1.82 4.95
CA PHE A 17 -15.72 -1.37 3.64
C PHE A 17 -14.21 -1.09 3.69
N ILE A 18 -13.46 -1.68 2.75
CA ILE A 18 -12.04 -1.41 2.58
C ILE A 18 -11.86 -0.71 1.24
N PHE A 19 -11.47 0.56 1.29
CA PHE A 19 -11.14 1.37 0.12
C PHE A 19 -9.62 1.44 -0.01
N ASP A 20 -9.07 0.65 -0.94
CA ASP A 20 -7.64 0.61 -1.19
C ASP A 20 -7.26 1.64 -2.27
N GLY A 21 -6.35 2.56 -1.96
CA GLY A 21 -5.82 3.55 -2.91
C GLY A 21 -6.76 4.71 -3.21
N LEU A 22 -7.27 5.41 -2.19
CA LEU A 22 -8.18 6.56 -2.38
C LEU A 22 -7.59 7.61 -3.34
N ASP A 23 -6.29 7.83 -3.29
CA ASP A 23 -5.57 8.79 -4.13
C ASP A 23 -5.57 8.45 -5.63
N GLU A 24 -5.89 7.22 -6.02
CA GLU A 24 -5.99 6.79 -7.43
C GLU A 24 -7.37 7.04 -8.02
N SER A 25 -8.37 7.28 -7.17
CA SER A 25 -9.78 7.28 -7.55
C SER A 25 -10.18 8.45 -8.47
N ARG A 26 -9.31 9.46 -8.64
CA ARG A 26 -9.53 10.70 -9.43
C ARG A 26 -10.81 11.49 -9.10
N PHE A 27 -11.62 11.04 -8.14
CA PHE A 27 -12.83 11.72 -7.72
C PHE A 27 -12.49 12.91 -6.83
N SER A 28 -13.10 14.06 -7.09
CA SER A 28 -13.13 15.14 -6.10
C SER A 28 -14.18 14.77 -5.05
N LEU A 29 -13.72 14.39 -3.86
CA LEU A 29 -14.60 14.10 -2.73
C LEU A 29 -15.18 15.43 -2.23
N GLY A 30 -16.37 15.75 -2.74
CA GLY A 30 -17.06 17.01 -2.46
C GLY A 30 -17.76 17.00 -1.11
N PHE A 31 -17.03 16.88 0.00
CA PHE A 31 -17.60 16.90 1.36
C PHE A 31 -18.38 18.19 1.68
N ASN A 32 -18.12 19.27 0.95
CA ASN A 32 -18.83 20.55 1.06
C ASN A 32 -20.11 20.62 0.20
N LYS A 33 -20.41 19.60 -0.61
CA LYS A 33 -21.61 19.55 -1.45
C LYS A 33 -22.73 18.85 -0.66
N HIS A 34 -23.81 19.57 -0.39
CA HIS A 34 -24.94 19.09 0.41
C HIS A 34 -25.89 18.15 -0.36
N GLN A 35 -25.39 17.00 -0.83
CA GLN A 35 -26.26 15.92 -1.33
C GLN A 35 -26.33 14.79 -0.30
N LEU A 36 -27.39 14.80 0.50
CA LEU A 36 -27.66 13.78 1.51
C LEU A 36 -28.24 12.52 0.87
N ILE A 37 -27.62 11.38 1.13
CA ILE A 37 -28.12 10.05 0.75
C ILE A 37 -28.07 9.15 1.98
N SER A 38 -29.23 8.62 2.34
CA SER A 38 -29.39 7.65 3.44
C SER A 38 -30.08 6.35 3.00
N ASP A 39 -30.79 6.38 1.88
CA ASP A 39 -31.46 5.20 1.31
C ASP A 39 -30.46 4.37 0.48
N VAL A 40 -30.29 3.11 0.87
CA VAL A 40 -29.42 2.13 0.20
C VAL A 40 -29.88 1.77 -1.22
N THR A 41 -31.14 2.06 -1.57
CA THR A 41 -31.70 1.82 -2.90
C THR A 41 -31.53 3.02 -3.84
N GLN A 42 -31.16 4.19 -3.31
CA GLN A 42 -31.02 5.41 -4.08
C GLN A 42 -29.79 5.36 -5.00
N VAL A 43 -30.04 5.50 -6.30
CA VAL A 43 -28.98 5.54 -7.31
C VAL A 43 -28.30 6.91 -7.30
N SER A 44 -26.96 6.92 -7.24
CA SER A 44 -26.15 8.14 -7.31
C SER A 44 -24.76 7.85 -7.86
N SER A 45 -23.95 8.91 -8.03
CA SER A 45 -22.55 8.76 -8.44
C SER A 45 -21.71 8.15 -7.32
N VAL A 46 -20.66 7.41 -7.70
CA VAL A 46 -19.73 6.77 -6.74
C VAL A 46 -19.15 7.77 -5.74
N GLY A 47 -18.76 8.98 -6.19
CA GLY A 47 -18.22 10.01 -5.31
C GLY A 47 -19.21 10.47 -4.25
N VAL A 48 -20.50 10.62 -4.61
CA VAL A 48 -21.56 11.01 -3.66
C VAL A 48 -21.85 9.88 -2.67
N LEU A 49 -21.87 8.63 -3.13
CA LEU A 49 -22.05 7.46 -2.26
C LEU A 49 -20.88 7.33 -1.26
N LEU A 50 -19.63 7.48 -1.73
CA LEU A 50 -18.44 7.47 -0.88
C LEU A 50 -18.48 8.56 0.20
N VAL A 51 -18.83 9.80 -0.17
CA VAL A 51 -18.95 10.90 0.80
C VAL A 51 -20.02 10.60 1.84
N ASN A 52 -21.18 10.09 1.45
CA ASN A 52 -22.26 9.78 2.38
C ASN A 52 -21.96 8.56 3.27
N LEU A 53 -21.20 7.57 2.78
CA LEU A 53 -20.67 6.48 3.59
C LEU A 53 -19.69 7.02 4.65
N ILE A 54 -18.72 7.83 4.24
CA ILE A 54 -17.68 8.39 5.13
C ILE A 54 -18.28 9.35 6.16
N GLN A 55 -19.31 10.12 5.80
CA GLN A 55 -20.03 10.99 6.73
C GLN A 55 -21.01 10.24 7.65
N GLY A 56 -21.26 8.95 7.40
CA GLY A 56 -22.21 8.15 8.15
C GLY A 56 -23.68 8.41 7.81
N ASN A 57 -23.98 9.15 6.73
CA ASN A 57 -25.35 9.36 6.27
C ASN A 57 -25.94 8.08 5.66
N LEU A 58 -25.09 7.34 4.93
CA LEU A 58 -25.41 6.05 4.33
C LEU A 58 -24.75 4.95 5.16
N LEU A 59 -25.53 3.95 5.59
CA LEU A 59 -25.05 2.83 6.41
C LEU A 59 -24.26 3.28 7.67
N PRO A 60 -24.89 4.02 8.60
CA PRO A 60 -24.21 4.65 9.74
C PRO A 60 -23.47 3.68 10.68
N SER A 61 -23.82 2.38 10.65
CA SER A 61 -23.18 1.35 11.47
C SER A 61 -22.02 0.63 10.76
N ALA A 62 -21.71 0.98 9.51
CA ALA A 62 -20.62 0.38 8.77
C ALA A 62 -19.26 0.88 9.25
N LEU A 63 -18.29 -0.03 9.30
CA LEU A 63 -16.89 0.31 9.51
C LEU A 63 -16.23 0.61 8.16
N ILE A 64 -15.32 1.58 8.14
CA ILE A 64 -14.62 1.98 6.93
C ILE A 64 -13.12 1.99 7.20
N TRP A 65 -12.36 1.28 6.37
CA TRP A 65 -10.91 1.33 6.32
C TRP A 65 -10.48 1.91 4.98
N ILE A 66 -9.66 2.96 5.02
CA ILE A 66 -9.15 3.62 3.81
C ILE A 66 -7.63 3.55 3.81
N THR A 67 -7.04 3.09 2.71
CA THR A 67 -5.61 3.29 2.43
C THR A 67 -5.46 4.42 1.41
N SER A 68 -4.46 5.27 1.61
CA SER A 68 -4.22 6.41 0.75
C SER A 68 -2.81 6.93 0.97
N ARG A 69 -2.22 7.54 -0.07
CA ARG A 69 -1.10 8.47 0.13
C ARG A 69 -1.52 9.63 1.04
N PRO A 70 -0.61 10.17 1.88
CA PRO A 70 -0.93 11.29 2.78
C PRO A 70 -1.53 12.50 2.03
N ALA A 71 -1.07 12.74 0.81
CA ALA A 71 -1.52 13.83 -0.04
C ALA A 71 -3.00 13.73 -0.48
N ALA A 72 -3.70 12.60 -0.35
CA ALA A 72 -5.14 12.54 -0.60
C ALA A 72 -5.96 12.25 0.67
N ALA A 73 -5.34 11.69 1.71
CA ALA A 73 -6.01 11.45 3.00
C ALA A 73 -6.56 12.75 3.62
N HIS A 74 -5.89 13.88 3.41
CA HIS A 74 -6.33 15.19 3.91
C HIS A 74 -7.65 15.70 3.31
N GLN A 75 -8.14 15.07 2.23
CA GLN A 75 -9.44 15.41 1.65
C GLN A 75 -10.60 14.98 2.55
N ILE A 76 -10.36 14.03 3.47
CA ILE A 76 -11.37 13.56 4.42
C ILE A 76 -11.40 14.52 5.62
N PRO A 77 -12.57 15.07 5.98
CA PRO A 77 -12.69 15.90 7.17
C PRO A 77 -12.24 15.15 8.44
N PRO A 78 -11.46 15.78 9.33
CA PRO A 78 -11.01 15.14 10.57
C PRO A 78 -12.16 14.65 11.45
N SER A 79 -13.34 15.30 11.37
CA SER A 79 -14.56 14.89 12.07
C SER A 79 -15.10 13.53 11.65
N CYS A 80 -14.69 13.01 10.48
CA CYS A 80 -15.11 11.72 9.94
C CYS A 80 -14.07 10.61 10.19
N VAL A 81 -13.03 10.88 10.99
CA VAL A 81 -11.90 9.95 11.18
C VAL A 81 -11.70 9.61 12.65
N ASP A 82 -11.97 8.36 13.00
CA ASP A 82 -11.75 7.87 14.36
C ASP A 82 -10.27 7.55 14.65
N ARG A 83 -9.55 7.02 13.64
CA ARG A 83 -8.15 6.60 13.80
C ARG A 83 -7.36 6.81 12.53
N ILE A 84 -6.15 7.35 12.69
CA ILE A 84 -5.14 7.45 11.62
C ILE A 84 -3.96 6.55 11.99
N THR A 85 -3.46 5.80 11.01
CA THR A 85 -2.26 4.97 11.16
C THR A 85 -1.34 5.23 9.98
N GLU A 86 -0.11 5.67 10.27
CA GLU A 86 0.91 5.88 9.27
C GLU A 86 1.75 4.61 9.09
N VAL A 87 1.84 4.11 7.85
CA VAL A 87 2.68 2.97 7.51
C VAL A 87 4.06 3.49 7.10
N ARG A 88 5.05 3.31 7.98
CA ARG A 88 6.41 3.89 7.83
C ARG A 88 7.44 2.97 7.15
N GLY A 89 7.04 1.75 6.77
CA GLY A 89 7.95 0.77 6.19
C GLY A 89 8.71 -0.07 7.23
N PHE A 90 9.88 -0.59 6.87
CA PHE A 90 10.66 -1.53 7.68
C PHE A 90 11.71 -0.85 8.56
N THR A 91 11.76 -1.26 9.83
CA THR A 91 12.91 -1.01 10.71
C THR A 91 14.15 -1.77 10.22
N ASP A 92 15.34 -1.41 10.69
CA ASP A 92 16.57 -2.10 10.28
C ASP A 92 16.55 -3.61 10.59
N SER A 93 16.00 -3.99 11.75
CA SER A 93 15.79 -5.41 12.09
C SER A 93 14.80 -6.12 11.15
N GLN A 94 13.73 -5.44 10.73
CA GLN A 94 12.77 -5.98 9.77
C GLN A 94 13.35 -6.10 8.36
N LYS A 95 14.25 -5.19 7.93
CA LYS A 95 14.98 -5.31 6.68
C LYS A 95 15.82 -6.59 6.67
N GLU A 96 16.60 -6.81 7.73
CA GLU A 96 17.42 -8.02 7.84
C GLU A 96 16.57 -9.29 7.90
N GLU A 97 15.47 -9.27 8.65
CA GLU A 97 14.51 -10.38 8.70
C GLU A 97 13.93 -10.69 7.32
N TYR A 98 13.57 -9.67 6.54
CA TYR A 98 13.06 -9.83 5.20
C TYR A 98 14.05 -10.59 4.31
N PHE A 99 15.31 -10.13 4.23
CA PHE A 99 16.32 -10.79 3.38
C PHE A 99 16.70 -12.18 3.90
N ARG A 100 16.72 -12.38 5.23
CA ARG A 100 16.95 -13.69 5.83
C ARG A 100 15.87 -14.69 5.45
N ARG A 101 14.60 -14.30 5.48
CA ARG A 101 13.47 -15.17 5.09
C ARG A 101 13.35 -15.37 3.59
N ARG A 102 13.80 -14.41 2.78
CA ARG A 102 13.64 -14.43 1.32
C ARG A 102 14.55 -15.45 0.62
N PHE A 103 15.70 -15.79 1.20
CA PHE A 103 16.68 -16.69 0.60
C PHE A 103 16.89 -17.92 1.48
N SER A 104 16.76 -19.12 0.91
CA SER A 104 17.06 -20.37 1.60
C SER A 104 18.55 -20.60 1.79
N ASP A 105 19.38 -20.04 0.90
CA ASP A 105 20.84 -20.05 1.02
C ASP A 105 21.28 -18.98 2.03
N GLU A 106 21.77 -19.43 3.19
CA GLU A 106 22.23 -18.54 4.25
C GLU A 106 23.43 -17.69 3.86
N ASP A 107 24.35 -18.20 3.05
CA ASP A 107 25.57 -17.49 2.67
C ASP A 107 25.27 -16.40 1.64
N LEU A 108 24.39 -16.71 0.68
CA LEU A 108 23.83 -15.70 -0.23
C LEU A 108 23.09 -14.61 0.56
N SER A 109 22.25 -15.01 1.53
CA SER A 109 21.52 -14.09 2.39
C SER A 109 22.45 -13.15 3.18
N LYS A 110 23.50 -13.70 3.82
CA LYS A 110 24.52 -12.93 4.55
C LYS A 110 25.25 -11.94 3.65
N ARG A 111 25.64 -12.36 2.43
CA ARG A 111 26.30 -11.50 1.43
C ARG A 111 25.40 -10.35 0.98
N ILE A 112 24.13 -10.63 0.71
CA ILE A 112 23.14 -9.61 0.31
C ILE A 112 22.94 -8.59 1.44
N ILE A 113 22.71 -9.06 2.67
CA ILE A 113 22.54 -8.18 3.83
C ILE A 113 23.80 -7.33 4.04
N SER A 114 24.99 -7.92 3.92
CA SER A 114 26.26 -7.20 4.03
C SER A 114 26.41 -6.10 2.97
N HIS A 115 26.12 -6.40 1.70
CA HIS A 115 26.16 -5.43 0.61
C HIS A 115 25.19 -4.26 0.84
N ILE A 116 23.96 -4.57 1.25
CA ILE A 116 22.94 -3.56 1.54
C ILE A 116 23.38 -2.66 2.70
N LYS A 117 23.96 -3.22 3.78
CA LYS A 117 24.46 -2.43 4.91
C LYS A 117 25.67 -1.56 4.54
N ALA A 118 26.55 -2.07 3.67
CA ALA A 118 27.71 -1.32 3.19
C ALA A 118 27.30 -0.14 2.29
N SER A 119 26.22 -0.27 1.53
CA SER A 119 25.69 0.80 0.69
C SER A 119 24.63 1.63 1.42
N ARG A 120 25.01 2.83 1.88
CA ARG A 120 24.10 3.76 2.56
C ARG A 120 22.81 4.01 1.76
N SER A 121 22.92 4.14 0.44
CA SER A 121 21.79 4.34 -0.45
C SER A 121 20.83 3.15 -0.44
N LEU A 122 21.32 1.93 -0.69
CA LEU A 122 20.49 0.71 -0.63
C LEU A 122 19.85 0.53 0.75
N HIS A 123 20.60 0.77 1.82
CA HIS A 123 20.12 0.63 3.18
C HIS A 123 18.94 1.56 3.52
N ILE A 124 19.01 2.82 3.08
CA ILE A 124 17.94 3.81 3.27
C ILE A 124 16.73 3.45 2.40
N MET A 125 16.96 3.04 1.15
CA MET A 125 15.89 2.71 0.20
C MET A 125 15.06 1.52 0.69
N CYS A 126 15.71 0.51 1.26
CA CYS A 126 15.05 -0.66 1.86
C CYS A 126 14.19 -0.32 3.10
N LEU A 127 14.01 0.95 3.47
CA LEU A 127 12.91 1.37 4.34
C LEU A 127 11.56 0.99 3.72
N ILE A 128 11.39 1.14 2.40
CA ILE A 128 10.13 0.83 1.73
C ILE A 128 10.14 -0.64 1.28
N PRO A 129 9.16 -1.47 1.70
CA PRO A 129 9.18 -2.92 1.42
C PRO A 129 9.31 -3.31 -0.05
N VAL A 130 8.75 -2.51 -0.97
CA VAL A 130 8.88 -2.76 -2.42
C VAL A 130 10.33 -2.72 -2.87
N PHE A 131 11.15 -1.82 -2.29
CA PHE A 131 12.58 -1.75 -2.62
C PHE A 131 13.36 -2.93 -2.05
N CYS A 132 12.95 -3.50 -0.91
CA CYS A 132 13.54 -4.74 -0.44
C CYS A 132 13.31 -5.88 -1.44
N TRP A 133 12.10 -5.98 -1.99
CA TRP A 133 11.76 -6.99 -2.98
C TRP A 133 12.53 -6.83 -4.30
N ILE A 134 12.59 -5.61 -4.85
CA ILE A 134 13.36 -5.32 -6.06
C ILE A 134 14.85 -5.61 -5.82
N THR A 135 15.40 -5.15 -4.70
CA THR A 135 16.81 -5.38 -4.32
C THR A 135 17.11 -6.86 -4.17
N ALA A 136 16.21 -7.62 -3.56
CA ALA A 136 16.36 -9.07 -3.42
C ALA A 136 16.47 -9.76 -4.78
N ILE A 137 15.57 -9.45 -5.72
CA ILE A 137 15.57 -10.05 -7.07
C ILE A 137 16.87 -9.71 -7.82
N VAL A 138 17.25 -8.43 -7.83
CA VAL A 138 18.42 -7.99 -8.60
C VAL A 138 19.72 -8.56 -8.02
N LEU A 139 19.89 -8.53 -6.70
CA LEU A 139 21.11 -9.05 -6.07
C LEU A 139 21.20 -10.58 -6.14
N GLU A 140 20.07 -11.30 -6.01
CA GLU A 140 20.02 -12.75 -6.23
C GLU A 140 20.52 -13.11 -7.62
N ASP A 141 20.05 -12.43 -8.66
CA ASP A 141 20.48 -12.68 -10.03
C ASP A 141 21.98 -12.38 -10.24
N MET A 142 22.43 -11.20 -9.84
CA MET A 142 23.80 -10.76 -10.09
C MET A 142 24.84 -11.58 -9.29
N MET A 143 24.51 -11.98 -8.07
CA MET A 143 25.42 -12.75 -7.22
C MET A 143 25.44 -14.25 -7.52
N THR A 144 24.41 -14.79 -8.20
CA THR A 144 24.36 -16.22 -8.59
C THR A 144 24.88 -16.47 -10.00
N ARG A 145 24.73 -15.51 -10.92
CA ARG A 145 25.17 -15.67 -12.32
C ARG A 145 26.63 -15.32 -12.58
N ASP A 146 27.43 -15.13 -11.52
CA ASP A 146 28.84 -14.76 -11.60
C ASP A 146 29.11 -13.56 -12.53
N GLN A 147 28.15 -12.61 -12.56
CA GLN A 147 28.29 -11.39 -13.34
C GLN A 147 29.39 -10.54 -12.69
N ARG A 148 30.54 -10.41 -13.36
CA ARG A 148 31.70 -9.60 -12.92
C ARG A 148 31.45 -8.08 -12.92
N GLY A 149 30.19 -7.64 -12.98
CA GLY A 149 29.81 -6.23 -12.94
C GLY A 149 29.77 -5.68 -11.52
N GLU A 150 29.87 -4.37 -11.38
CA GLU A 150 29.63 -3.70 -10.10
C GLU A 150 28.18 -3.91 -9.66
N LEU A 151 28.00 -4.28 -8.39
CA LEU A 151 26.67 -4.41 -7.79
C LEU A 151 25.99 -3.03 -7.69
N PRO A 152 24.66 -2.96 -7.81
CA PRO A 152 23.93 -1.69 -7.80
C PRO A 152 24.20 -0.92 -6.51
N GLN A 153 24.46 0.38 -6.65
CA GLN A 153 24.67 1.30 -5.53
C GLN A 153 23.54 2.34 -5.43
N THR A 154 22.80 2.57 -6.51
CA THR A 154 21.73 3.57 -6.59
C THR A 154 20.39 2.99 -7.03
N LEU A 155 19.29 3.74 -6.87
CA LEU A 155 18.00 3.38 -7.46
C LEU A 155 18.10 3.20 -8.97
N THR A 156 18.79 4.10 -9.65
CA THR A 156 18.90 4.08 -11.11
C THR A 156 19.57 2.80 -11.57
N ASP A 157 20.65 2.38 -10.91
CA ASP A 157 21.30 1.11 -11.22
C ASP A 157 20.36 -0.05 -10.96
N LEU A 158 19.73 -0.07 -9.78
CA LEU A 158 18.81 -1.13 -9.38
C LEU A 158 17.65 -1.29 -10.37
N TYR A 159 17.01 -0.19 -10.77
CA TYR A 159 15.94 -0.19 -11.77
C TYR A 159 16.45 -0.56 -13.15
N SER A 160 17.63 -0.09 -13.56
CA SER A 160 18.23 -0.44 -14.84
C SER A 160 18.49 -1.94 -14.94
N HIS A 161 19.00 -2.56 -13.87
CA HIS A 161 19.17 -4.01 -13.78
C HIS A 161 17.83 -4.74 -13.73
N PHE A 162 16.89 -4.28 -12.91
CA PHE A 162 15.56 -4.89 -12.81
C PHE A 162 14.80 -4.91 -14.14
N LEU A 163 14.88 -3.81 -14.91
CA LEU A 163 14.25 -3.70 -16.23
C LEU A 163 14.96 -4.51 -17.32
N ARG A 164 16.28 -4.74 -17.21
CA ARG A 164 17.03 -5.62 -18.12
C ARG A 164 16.80 -7.09 -17.87
N PHE A 165 16.50 -7.44 -16.61
CA PHE A 165 16.24 -8.79 -16.18
C PHE A 165 14.81 -9.27 -16.52
N ARG A 166 13.86 -8.35 -16.69
CA ARG A 166 12.46 -8.66 -17.02
C ARG A 166 12.18 -8.73 -18.52
#